data_AF-A0A0F9HZA5-F1
#
_entry.id   AF-A0A0F9HZA5-F1
#
_cell.length_a   1.000
_cell.length_b   1.000
_cell.length_c   1.000
_cell.angle_alpha   90.00
_cell.angle_beta   90.00
_cell.angle_gamma   90.00
#
_symmetry.space_group_name_H-M   'P 1'
#
loop_
_entity.id
_entity.type
_entity.pdbx_description
1 polymer ?
#
loop_
_entity_poly.entity_id
_entity_poly.type
_entity_poly.pdbx_seq_one_letter_code
_entity_poly.pdbx_strand_id
1 'polypeptide(L)'
;MGNKKQATASTVPLQGGVNTRVDDVQIPFGGFSTAQNVRPRHPGFIKRPGQRALHTSADSTNKVRTLFQFRKQKVDEKHLFAQMSDDDVLGPATTAPPGVTTGVFGPEAFSGSTGTKPASWATSKDLMFYSNGVDAHQVYGGNTSYVDRCVVYKGTATIPNVPEEGFDYSDAVHVDDTSKTADFSSLGTDTDNAIMVGLPVPIKSLTFDLVTFNDNAITMTISYRKNDNTWADTSNSDGTDVGGDTLKQDGTCAWTMPSDEIPFYAYGQSLYWYRITFSGALDASVSCNTITWDTDWQAFDNLWDGVTVNPVEVWTEKAADDKWSVYHSSSVTLDSLGIDQKILLFCTDPIEAVYIDVGKNPTTAATTLTDVRYWDGDSWNSSSSEADGTSGMSNSGWITFARESTVQPLQFQGSLFYSYVYELTFGTAMPATMEVSFSVAPYFDISELGNGYSNGVWKGRMCYSFDQWPNFVYVSTNFLPMTLNGDDFGLLEAGDGRTNKIAGMRSLYNELVVWQEEKGLE
;
A
#
# COMPACT_ATOMS: atom_id res chain seq x y z
N MET A 1 56.15 22.00 -35.49
CA MET A 1 54.88 21.92 -34.72
C MET A 1 54.89 20.59 -33.99
N GLY A 2 55.21 20.63 -32.69
CA GLY A 2 55.64 19.47 -31.92
C GLY A 2 54.49 18.78 -31.19
N ASN A 3 54.48 17.45 -31.30
CA ASN A 3 53.68 16.51 -30.53
C ASN A 3 53.83 16.73 -29.00
N LYS A 4 52.74 16.61 -28.24
CA LYS A 4 52.80 16.26 -26.81
C LYS A 4 51.76 15.20 -26.41
N LYS A 5 52.31 14.28 -25.61
CA LYS A 5 51.85 13.00 -25.05
C LYS A 5 50.69 13.13 -24.07
N GLN A 6 49.91 12.04 -23.95
CA GLN A 6 49.08 11.71 -22.79
C GLN A 6 49.86 11.85 -21.47
N ALA A 7 49.22 12.44 -20.46
CA ALA A 7 49.63 12.35 -19.06
C ALA A 7 48.54 11.60 -18.28
N THR A 8 48.95 10.46 -17.74
CA THR A 8 48.34 9.67 -16.66
C THR A 8 47.67 10.54 -15.59
N ALA A 9 46.39 10.31 -15.32
CA ALA A 9 45.73 10.83 -14.12
C ALA A 9 46.33 10.12 -12.90
N SER A 10 47.16 10.82 -12.13
CA SER A 10 47.54 10.36 -10.80
C SER A 10 46.40 10.68 -9.84
N THR A 11 45.91 9.69 -9.11
CA THR A 11 45.06 9.88 -7.93
C THR A 11 45.77 10.81 -6.94
N VAL A 12 45.15 11.96 -6.65
CA VAL A 12 45.58 12.85 -5.56
C VAL A 12 44.90 12.34 -4.28
N PRO A 13 45.65 11.86 -3.26
CA PRO A 13 45.04 11.56 -1.97
C PRO A 13 44.53 12.85 -1.34
N LEU A 14 43.28 12.85 -0.89
CA LEU A 14 42.67 13.96 -0.18
C LEU A 14 43.42 14.18 1.14
N GLN A 15 44.32 15.17 1.18
CA GLN A 15 44.98 15.64 2.39
C GLN A 15 44.45 17.02 2.75
N GLY A 16 43.64 17.10 3.82
CA GLY A 16 43.29 18.38 4.43
C GLY A 16 42.07 18.38 5.35
N GLY A 17 42.33 18.36 6.66
CA GLY A 17 41.64 19.19 7.66
C GLY A 17 40.22 18.81 8.09
N VAL A 18 40.12 18.04 9.18
CA VAL A 18 38.93 17.96 10.04
C VAL A 18 38.60 19.35 10.58
N ASN A 19 37.42 19.86 10.27
CA ASN A 19 36.91 21.06 10.93
C ASN A 19 36.42 20.68 12.34
N THR A 20 37.17 21.12 13.35
CA THR A 20 36.98 20.85 14.78
C THR A 20 36.08 21.88 15.47
N ARG A 21 34.96 22.27 14.85
CA ARG A 21 33.96 23.09 15.53
C ARG A 21 32.58 22.47 15.38
N VAL A 22 32.29 21.58 16.31
CA VAL A 22 30.94 21.08 16.59
C VAL A 22 30.37 22.04 17.64
N ASP A 23 29.16 22.55 17.40
CA ASP A 23 28.39 23.27 18.42
C ASP A 23 28.22 22.37 19.67
N ASP A 24 28.27 22.97 20.86
CA ASP A 24 28.26 22.26 22.15
C ASP A 24 26.91 21.62 22.53
N VAL A 25 26.01 21.38 21.55
CA VAL A 25 24.69 20.81 21.79
C VAL A 25 24.38 19.69 20.81
N GLN A 26 24.26 18.50 21.40
CA GLN A 26 23.56 17.29 20.93
C GLN A 26 24.26 16.33 19.96
N ILE A 27 24.15 15.06 20.37
CA ILE A 27 24.51 13.86 19.62
C ILE A 27 23.50 13.72 18.47
N PRO A 28 23.94 13.51 17.21
CA PRO A 28 23.02 13.39 16.08
C PRO A 28 22.16 12.12 16.14
N PHE A 29 20.95 12.20 15.57
CA PHE A 29 20.02 11.09 15.38
C PHE A 29 20.72 9.93 14.66
N GLY A 30 20.71 8.73 15.23
CA GLY A 30 21.45 7.56 14.73
C GLY A 30 22.86 7.36 15.31
N GLY A 31 23.28 8.17 16.29
CA GLY A 31 24.58 8.06 16.96
C GLY A 31 24.69 6.98 18.05
N PHE A 32 24.20 5.77 17.82
CA PHE A 32 24.55 4.61 18.66
C PHE A 32 25.55 3.75 17.90
N SER A 33 26.84 3.89 18.21
CA SER A 33 27.83 2.88 17.85
C SER A 33 28.03 1.93 19.03
N THR A 34 27.82 0.65 18.79
CA THR A 34 28.37 -0.47 19.56
C THR A 34 29.88 -0.56 19.31
N ALA A 35 30.60 0.49 19.68
CA ALA A 35 32.04 0.46 19.88
C ALA A 35 32.28 1.36 21.09
N GLN A 36 32.86 0.81 22.15
CA GLN A 36 33.05 1.46 23.44
C GLN A 36 33.43 2.93 23.23
N ASN A 37 32.51 3.85 23.58
CA ASN A 37 32.68 5.28 23.45
C ASN A 37 33.71 5.74 24.49
N VAL A 38 34.97 5.46 24.18
CA VAL A 38 36.14 5.78 24.97
C VAL A 38 36.68 7.12 24.54
N ARG A 39 37.14 7.93 25.49
CA ARG A 39 37.96 9.10 25.22
C ARG A 39 39.40 8.82 25.67
N PRO A 40 40.41 9.25 24.91
CA PRO A 40 41.78 9.19 25.38
C PRO A 40 41.94 10.09 26.61
N ARG A 41 42.57 9.55 27.67
CA ARG A 41 43.00 10.32 28.85
C ARG A 41 44.32 9.72 29.31
N HIS A 42 45.41 10.48 29.19
CA HIS A 42 46.73 9.93 29.49
C HIS A 42 46.89 9.65 31.01
N PRO A 43 47.39 8.46 31.42
CA PRO A 43 47.64 7.28 30.58
C PRO A 43 46.35 6.45 30.35
N GLY A 44 46.05 6.13 29.08
CA GLY A 44 44.98 5.19 28.68
C GLY A 44 43.72 5.80 28.03
N PHE A 45 42.67 4.99 28.03
CA PHE A 45 41.34 5.32 27.52
C PHE A 45 40.34 5.21 28.67
N ILE A 46 39.45 6.17 28.81
CA ILE A 46 38.35 6.09 29.78
C ILE A 46 37.01 6.05 29.06
N LYS A 47 36.11 5.19 29.54
CA LYS A 47 34.70 5.16 29.11
C LYS A 47 34.08 6.54 29.38
N ARG A 48 33.34 7.11 28.42
CA ARG A 48 32.62 8.37 28.67
C ARG A 48 31.63 8.17 29.84
N PRO A 49 31.61 9.06 30.85
CA PRO A 49 30.60 9.04 31.90
C PRO A 49 29.19 9.20 31.29
N GLY A 50 28.21 8.44 31.77
CA GLY A 50 26.81 8.52 31.30
C GLY A 50 26.30 7.28 30.54
N GLN A 51 27.10 6.24 30.37
CA GLN A 51 26.61 4.96 29.82
C GLN A 51 26.04 4.08 30.94
N ARG A 52 24.73 3.88 30.94
CA ARG A 52 24.01 2.94 31.81
C ARG A 52 23.68 1.68 31.00
N ALA A 53 23.95 0.50 31.55
CA ALA A 53 23.39 -0.73 31.00
C ALA A 53 21.88 -0.70 31.22
N LEU A 54 21.10 -0.73 30.13
CA LEU A 54 19.64 -0.76 30.22
C LEU A 54 19.13 -2.18 30.42
N HIS A 55 19.84 -3.17 29.90
CA HIS A 55 19.52 -4.59 30.10
C HIS A 55 20.66 -5.26 30.86
N THR A 56 20.32 -5.96 31.94
CA THR A 56 21.28 -6.64 32.83
C THR A 56 21.44 -8.13 32.53
N SER A 57 20.59 -8.66 31.64
CA SER A 57 20.59 -10.04 31.17
C SER A 57 20.75 -10.07 29.64
N ALA A 58 21.53 -11.01 29.14
CA ALA A 58 21.61 -11.26 27.70
C ALA A 58 20.34 -12.00 27.23
N ASP A 59 19.92 -11.74 26.00
CA ASP A 59 18.89 -12.53 25.34
C ASP A 59 19.49 -13.85 24.81
N SER A 60 19.72 -14.79 25.75
CA SER A 60 20.30 -16.10 25.46
C SER A 60 21.62 -15.99 24.63
N THR A 61 21.78 -16.82 23.61
CA THR A 61 22.88 -16.79 22.64
C THR A 61 22.71 -15.72 21.55
N ASN A 62 21.56 -15.04 21.51
CA ASN A 62 21.21 -14.14 20.44
C ASN A 62 21.93 -12.80 20.58
N LYS A 63 22.40 -12.28 19.44
CA LYS A 63 23.14 -11.03 19.35
C LYS A 63 22.35 -10.03 18.54
N VAL A 64 22.23 -8.81 19.06
CA VAL A 64 21.69 -7.68 18.31
C VAL A 64 22.55 -7.43 17.06
N ARG A 65 21.93 -7.49 15.88
CA ARG A 65 22.54 -7.19 14.58
C ARG A 65 22.35 -5.73 14.19
N THR A 66 21.13 -5.23 14.29
CA THR A 66 20.78 -3.84 13.98
C THR A 66 19.82 -3.28 15.02
N LEU A 67 19.85 -1.96 15.19
CA LEU A 67 18.94 -1.21 16.04
C LEU A 67 18.32 -0.09 15.22
N PHE A 68 17.03 0.13 15.38
CA PHE A 68 16.32 1.20 14.69
C PHE A 68 15.31 1.88 15.60
N GLN A 69 15.31 3.21 15.60
CA GLN A 69 14.30 4.00 16.31
C GLN A 69 13.30 4.53 15.29
N PHE A 70 12.12 3.95 15.31
CA PHE A 70 10.96 4.47 14.59
C PHE A 70 10.36 5.63 15.39
N ARG A 71 10.09 6.74 14.70
CA ARG A 71 9.43 7.91 15.25
C ARG A 71 8.50 8.49 14.19
N LYS A 72 7.25 8.70 14.58
CA LYS A 72 6.26 9.39 13.75
C LYS A 72 6.43 10.91 13.82
N GLN A 73 5.96 11.58 12.78
CA GLN A 73 5.96 13.02 12.64
C GLN A 73 4.63 13.63 13.07
N LYS A 74 3.51 12.98 12.75
CA LYS A 74 2.16 13.51 13.01
C LYS A 74 1.67 13.27 14.44
N VAL A 75 2.06 12.14 15.04
CA VAL A 75 1.70 11.76 16.41
C VAL A 75 2.97 11.53 17.24
N ASP A 76 2.89 11.68 18.56
CA ASP A 76 4.02 11.40 19.45
C ASP A 76 4.16 9.89 19.73
N GLU A 77 4.47 9.13 18.69
CA GLU A 77 4.74 7.70 18.78
C GLU A 77 6.21 7.41 18.46
N LYS A 78 6.85 6.62 19.32
CA LYS A 78 8.26 6.22 19.17
C LYS A 78 8.46 4.80 19.64
N HIS A 79 9.12 4.01 18.80
CA HIS A 79 9.46 2.62 19.09
C HIS A 79 10.94 2.38 18.82
N LEU A 80 11.60 1.60 19.66
CA LEU A 80 12.95 1.12 19.41
C LEU A 80 12.88 -0.38 19.14
N PHE A 81 13.42 -0.79 17.98
CA PHE A 81 13.47 -2.17 17.53
C PHE A 81 14.92 -2.68 17.50
N ALA A 82 15.08 -3.98 17.75
CA ALA A 82 16.33 -4.69 17.62
C ALA A 82 16.14 -5.92 16.73
N GLN A 83 16.91 -6.02 15.65
CA GLN A 83 17.05 -7.27 14.92
C GLN A 83 18.04 -8.16 15.67
N MET A 84 17.66 -9.39 15.94
CA MET A 84 18.45 -10.38 16.65
C MET A 84 19.20 -11.30 15.68
N SER A 85 20.05 -12.18 16.20
CA SER A 85 20.95 -12.99 15.36
C SER A 85 20.31 -14.25 14.80
N ASP A 86 19.22 -14.67 15.42
CA ASP A 86 18.23 -15.67 15.03
C ASP A 86 17.12 -15.09 14.16
N ASP A 87 17.33 -13.87 13.63
CA ASP A 87 16.54 -13.27 12.55
C ASP A 87 15.20 -12.63 12.99
N ASP A 88 14.80 -12.82 14.25
CA ASP A 88 13.67 -12.14 14.87
C ASP A 88 13.93 -10.65 15.11
N VAL A 89 12.84 -9.87 15.14
CA VAL A 89 12.85 -8.46 15.53
C VAL A 89 12.15 -8.34 16.88
N LEU A 90 12.86 -7.80 17.87
CA LEU A 90 12.31 -7.50 19.19
C LEU A 90 11.88 -6.04 19.27
N GLY A 91 10.68 -5.82 19.82
CA GLY A 91 10.06 -4.52 20.06
C GLY A 91 8.53 -4.60 20.04
N PRO A 92 7.83 -3.48 20.31
CA PRO A 92 8.37 -2.26 20.87
C PRO A 92 8.72 -2.43 22.36
N ALA A 93 9.84 -1.86 22.80
CA ALA A 93 10.10 -1.76 24.23
C ALA A 93 9.02 -0.89 24.90
N THR A 94 8.58 -1.26 26.11
CA THR A 94 7.50 -0.56 26.85
C THR A 94 7.80 0.90 27.21
N THR A 95 9.03 1.36 26.94
CA THR A 95 9.53 2.73 27.15
C THR A 95 10.56 3.04 26.06
N ALA A 96 10.62 4.28 25.58
CA ALA A 96 11.56 4.72 24.54
C ALA A 96 12.43 5.90 25.03
N PRO A 97 13.74 5.69 25.33
CA PRO A 97 14.50 4.44 25.19
C PRO A 97 14.05 3.37 26.20
N PRO A 98 14.34 2.08 25.95
CA PRO A 98 14.01 0.99 26.86
C PRO A 98 14.45 1.33 28.28
N GLY A 99 13.52 1.25 29.23
CA GLY A 99 13.78 1.39 30.65
C GLY A 99 14.77 0.32 31.12
N VAL A 100 15.27 0.48 32.35
CA VAL A 100 16.14 -0.55 32.89
C VAL A 100 15.33 -1.78 33.26
N THR A 101 15.54 -2.87 32.53
CA THR A 101 14.87 -4.15 32.78
C THR A 101 15.87 -5.22 33.22
N THR A 102 15.37 -6.18 33.98
CA THR A 102 16.07 -7.43 34.31
C THR A 102 15.95 -8.49 33.21
N GLY A 103 15.19 -8.20 32.14
CA GLY A 103 14.88 -9.11 31.03
C GLY A 103 15.50 -8.69 29.70
N VAL A 104 15.03 -9.35 28.63
CA VAL A 104 15.43 -9.16 27.23
C VAL A 104 14.94 -7.80 26.68
N PHE A 105 15.34 -7.46 25.45
CA PHE A 105 15.13 -6.14 24.83
C PHE A 105 13.64 -5.73 24.73
N GLY A 106 12.76 -6.70 24.44
CA GLY A 106 11.32 -6.51 24.28
C GLY A 106 10.64 -7.82 23.87
N PRO A 107 9.31 -7.81 23.68
CA PRO A 107 8.61 -8.93 23.04
C PRO A 107 9.05 -9.07 21.57
N GLU A 108 8.77 -10.22 20.97
CA GLU A 108 8.92 -10.42 19.53
C GLU A 108 7.88 -9.60 18.77
N ALA A 109 8.33 -8.76 17.85
CA ALA A 109 7.49 -7.94 16.96
C ALA A 109 7.25 -8.63 15.62
N PHE A 110 8.26 -9.35 15.14
CA PHE A 110 8.27 -10.05 13.87
C PHE A 110 9.24 -11.23 13.95
N SER A 111 8.82 -12.40 13.48
CA SER A 111 9.68 -13.57 13.37
C SER A 111 10.23 -13.69 11.96
N GLY A 112 11.56 -13.61 11.83
CA GLY A 112 12.23 -13.58 10.52
C GLY A 112 12.63 -14.96 10.02
N SER A 113 12.68 -15.12 8.69
CA SER A 113 13.19 -16.34 8.07
C SER A 113 14.70 -16.48 8.27
N THR A 114 15.19 -17.73 8.33
CA THR A 114 16.60 -18.02 8.58
C THR A 114 17.53 -17.47 7.49
N GLY A 115 18.69 -16.96 7.89
CA GLY A 115 19.76 -16.56 6.97
C GLY A 115 19.74 -15.06 6.65
N THR A 116 19.13 -14.25 7.50
CA THR A 116 19.05 -12.80 7.25
C THR A 116 20.41 -12.15 7.19
N LYS A 117 20.42 -10.95 6.63
CA LYS A 117 21.53 -10.00 6.71
C LYS A 117 21.17 -8.90 7.72
N PRO A 118 22.14 -8.09 8.17
CA PRO A 118 21.82 -6.86 8.90
C PRO A 118 20.77 -6.06 8.12
N ALA A 119 19.65 -5.77 8.77
CA ALA A 119 18.50 -5.22 8.10
C ALA A 119 18.68 -3.77 7.67
N SER A 120 18.08 -3.44 6.53
CA SER A 120 17.86 -2.06 6.10
C SER A 120 16.55 -1.56 6.69
N TRP A 121 16.60 -0.35 7.25
CA TRP A 121 15.48 0.29 7.92
C TRP A 121 15.23 1.67 7.32
N ALA A 122 13.97 1.98 7.09
CA ALA A 122 13.54 3.26 6.57
C ALA A 122 12.23 3.70 7.21
N THR A 123 11.96 5.00 7.18
CA THR A 123 10.66 5.55 7.59
C THR A 123 10.22 6.57 6.56
N SER A 124 9.00 6.40 6.05
CA SER A 124 8.37 7.32 5.11
C SER A 124 6.89 7.40 5.43
N LYS A 125 6.31 8.61 5.43
CA LYS A 125 4.89 8.84 5.76
C LYS A 125 4.42 8.17 7.06
N ASP A 126 5.22 8.23 8.12
CA ASP A 126 4.92 7.59 9.40
C ASP A 126 4.71 6.06 9.32
N LEU A 127 5.18 5.43 8.24
CA LEU A 127 5.33 3.99 8.09
C LEU A 127 6.80 3.62 8.19
N MET A 128 7.10 2.56 8.93
CA MET A 128 8.43 1.96 8.98
C MET A 128 8.52 0.82 7.96
N PHE A 129 9.66 0.74 7.27
CA PHE A 129 9.97 -0.31 6.33
C PHE A 129 11.21 -1.08 6.77
N TYR A 130 11.17 -2.40 6.62
CA TYR A 130 12.22 -3.32 7.04
C TYR A 130 12.53 -4.33 5.93
N SER A 131 13.82 -4.55 5.68
CA SER A 131 14.31 -5.55 4.73
C SER A 131 15.47 -6.30 5.34
N ASN A 132 15.41 -7.63 5.32
CA ASN A 132 16.43 -8.49 5.92
C ASN A 132 17.14 -9.39 4.91
N GLY A 133 16.76 -9.33 3.63
CA GLY A 133 17.40 -10.06 2.55
C GLY A 133 16.85 -11.45 2.28
N VAL A 134 15.86 -11.92 3.03
CA VAL A 134 15.28 -13.26 2.92
C VAL A 134 13.76 -13.21 2.89
N ASP A 135 13.14 -12.36 3.71
CA ASP A 135 11.68 -12.17 3.70
C ASP A 135 11.28 -11.09 2.69
N ALA A 136 9.99 -11.07 2.34
CA ALA A 136 9.39 -9.90 1.68
C ALA A 136 9.68 -8.62 2.50
N HIS A 137 9.72 -7.48 1.82
CA HIS A 137 9.77 -6.19 2.54
C HIS A 137 8.64 -6.15 3.56
N GLN A 138 8.94 -5.73 4.79
CA GLN A 138 7.94 -5.60 5.83
C GLN A 138 7.60 -4.13 6.03
N VAL A 139 6.34 -3.86 6.36
CA VAL A 139 5.83 -2.54 6.72
C VAL A 139 5.21 -2.59 8.11
N TYR A 140 5.39 -1.51 8.87
CA TYR A 140 4.76 -1.32 10.17
C TYR A 140 4.26 0.11 10.32
N GLY A 141 2.97 0.22 10.60
CA GLY A 141 2.27 1.50 10.74
C GLY A 141 2.24 2.07 12.15
N GLY A 142 2.69 1.34 13.17
CA GLY A 142 2.54 1.76 14.56
C GLY A 142 1.16 1.46 15.15
N ASN A 143 0.95 1.94 16.38
CA ASN A 143 -0.27 1.71 17.17
C ASN A 143 -1.22 2.90 17.21
N THR A 144 -0.78 4.06 16.73
CA THR A 144 -1.58 5.28 16.74
C THR A 144 -1.26 6.11 15.51
N SER A 145 -1.80 5.73 14.35
CA SER A 145 -1.73 6.56 13.14
C SER A 145 -3.10 7.16 12.86
N TYR A 146 -3.15 8.38 12.35
CA TYR A 146 -4.40 8.87 11.75
C TYR A 146 -4.71 8.06 10.49
N VAL A 147 -6.00 7.89 10.20
CA VAL A 147 -6.47 7.32 8.93
C VAL A 147 -5.92 8.14 7.74
N ASP A 148 -5.94 7.60 6.52
CA ASP A 148 -5.56 8.38 5.33
C ASP A 148 -6.78 9.04 4.68
N ARG A 149 -7.94 8.36 4.76
CA ARG A 149 -9.23 8.87 4.30
C ARG A 149 -10.35 8.59 5.28
N CYS A 150 -11.28 9.53 5.41
CA CYS A 150 -12.55 9.36 6.11
C CYS A 150 -13.67 10.01 5.29
N VAL A 151 -14.49 9.20 4.62
CA VAL A 151 -15.60 9.67 3.79
C VAL A 151 -16.91 9.17 4.37
N VAL A 152 -17.88 10.07 4.56
CA VAL A 152 -19.20 9.74 5.09
C VAL A 152 -20.20 9.72 3.95
N TYR A 153 -20.83 8.58 3.72
CA TYR A 153 -21.90 8.42 2.74
C TYR A 153 -23.26 8.56 3.42
N LYS A 154 -24.00 9.62 3.07
CA LYS A 154 -25.38 9.89 3.49
C LYS A 154 -26.27 9.94 2.24
N GLY A 155 -26.77 8.78 1.81
CA GLY A 155 -27.59 8.65 0.62
C GLY A 155 -28.70 7.61 0.81
N THR A 156 -29.75 7.73 -0.01
CA THR A 156 -30.89 6.78 -0.03
C THR A 156 -30.71 5.67 -1.09
N ALA A 157 -29.60 5.69 -1.82
CA ALA A 157 -29.27 4.70 -2.84
C ALA A 157 -28.19 3.75 -2.30
N THR A 158 -28.15 2.55 -2.86
CA THR A 158 -27.08 1.59 -2.58
C THR A 158 -25.73 2.16 -2.98
N ILE A 159 -24.75 2.05 -2.07
CA ILE A 159 -23.37 2.47 -2.35
C ILE A 159 -22.87 1.66 -3.56
N PRO A 160 -22.45 2.31 -4.67
CA PRO A 160 -21.85 1.62 -5.80
C PRO A 160 -20.61 0.85 -5.37
N ASN A 161 -20.26 -0.23 -6.08
CA ASN A 161 -19.06 -0.99 -5.74
C ASN A 161 -17.80 -0.12 -5.73
N VAL A 162 -17.63 0.75 -6.72
CA VAL A 162 -16.63 1.83 -6.74
C VAL A 162 -17.35 3.14 -6.42
N PRO A 163 -17.37 3.59 -5.16
CA PRO A 163 -18.03 4.83 -4.80
C PRO A 163 -17.16 6.03 -5.18
N GLU A 164 -17.81 7.06 -5.71
CA GLU A 164 -17.18 8.33 -6.11
C GLU A 164 -17.75 9.53 -5.33
N GLU A 165 -18.89 9.35 -4.66
CA GLU A 165 -19.60 10.42 -3.94
C GLU A 165 -19.62 10.17 -2.43
N GLY A 166 -19.46 11.25 -1.65
CA GLY A 166 -19.52 11.24 -0.19
C GLY A 166 -18.96 12.54 0.39
N PHE A 167 -19.19 12.76 1.69
CA PHE A 167 -18.62 13.89 2.41
C PHE A 167 -17.23 13.53 2.95
N ASP A 168 -16.19 14.13 2.39
CA ASP A 168 -14.81 13.89 2.82
C ASP A 168 -14.49 14.69 4.10
N TYR A 169 -14.23 13.96 5.18
CA TYR A 169 -13.82 14.47 6.50
C TYR A 169 -12.36 14.10 6.85
N SER A 170 -11.56 13.64 5.88
CA SER A 170 -10.17 13.21 6.11
C SER A 170 -9.37 14.28 6.88
N ASP A 171 -9.40 15.53 6.43
CA ASP A 171 -8.67 16.62 7.10
C ASP A 171 -9.21 16.97 8.49
N ALA A 172 -10.48 16.67 8.78
CA ALA A 172 -11.07 16.89 10.09
C ALA A 172 -10.53 15.87 11.10
N VAL A 173 -10.47 14.59 10.72
CA VAL A 173 -10.08 13.51 11.64
C VAL A 173 -8.56 13.30 11.78
N HIS A 174 -7.74 14.05 11.03
CA HIS A 174 -6.28 14.00 11.07
C HIS A 174 -5.65 15.00 12.05
N VAL A 175 -6.46 15.81 12.71
CA VAL A 175 -5.99 16.86 13.62
C VAL A 175 -6.79 16.75 14.90
N ASP A 176 -6.09 16.68 16.03
CA ASP A 176 -6.70 16.83 17.35
C ASP A 176 -7.10 18.30 17.56
N ASP A 177 -8.23 18.67 16.97
CA ASP A 177 -8.83 20.00 17.00
C ASP A 177 -10.36 19.84 17.01
N THR A 178 -10.96 19.95 18.19
CA THR A 178 -12.40 19.77 18.40
C THR A 178 -13.28 20.80 17.65
N SER A 179 -12.69 21.79 16.97
CA SER A 179 -13.41 22.69 16.05
C SER A 179 -13.58 22.13 14.63
N LYS A 180 -12.89 21.03 14.31
CA LYS A 180 -12.91 20.33 13.02
C LYS A 180 -13.29 18.87 13.25
N THR A 181 -14.58 18.62 13.38
CA THR A 181 -15.10 17.26 13.60
C THR A 181 -15.68 16.65 12.34
N ALA A 182 -15.63 15.32 12.24
CA ALA A 182 -16.46 14.58 11.31
C ALA A 182 -17.90 14.49 11.82
N ASP A 183 -18.87 14.73 10.95
CA ASP A 183 -20.29 14.71 11.30
C ASP A 183 -20.92 13.33 11.01
N PHE A 184 -21.19 12.60 12.08
CA PHE A 184 -21.84 11.28 12.04
C PHE A 184 -23.34 11.36 12.37
N SER A 185 -23.90 12.57 12.44
CA SER A 185 -25.30 12.77 12.77
C SER A 185 -26.24 11.94 11.90
N SER A 186 -27.16 11.24 12.56
CA SER A 186 -28.24 10.46 11.94
C SER A 186 -27.79 9.37 10.95
N LEU A 187 -26.52 8.95 10.93
CA LEU A 187 -26.10 7.82 10.10
C LEU A 187 -26.82 6.53 10.53
N GLY A 188 -27.12 5.68 9.56
CA GLY A 188 -27.93 4.46 9.77
C GLY A 188 -29.44 4.70 9.70
N THR A 189 -29.88 5.91 9.29
CA THR A 189 -31.28 6.16 8.93
C THR A 189 -31.67 5.36 7.69
N ASP A 190 -30.79 5.34 6.69
CA ASP A 190 -30.89 4.43 5.54
C ASP A 190 -29.87 3.29 5.70
N THR A 191 -30.22 2.12 5.17
CA THR A 191 -29.39 0.89 5.26
C THR A 191 -28.01 1.03 4.61
N ASP A 192 -27.89 1.96 3.67
CA ASP A 192 -26.67 2.20 2.89
C ASP A 192 -25.85 3.38 3.44
N ASN A 193 -26.26 4.02 4.54
CA ASN A 193 -25.43 5.03 5.18
C ASN A 193 -24.20 4.39 5.84
N ALA A 194 -23.02 4.91 5.54
CA ALA A 194 -21.77 4.34 6.04
C ALA A 194 -20.68 5.39 6.27
N ILE A 195 -19.74 5.04 7.14
CA ILE A 195 -18.43 5.71 7.22
C ILE A 195 -17.43 4.82 6.47
N MET A 196 -16.73 5.40 5.51
CA MET A 196 -15.70 4.74 4.71
C MET A 196 -14.33 5.25 5.16
N VAL A 197 -13.49 4.36 5.68
CA VAL A 197 -12.14 4.67 6.15
C VAL A 197 -11.13 4.02 5.23
N GLY A 198 -10.19 4.81 4.68
CA GLY A 198 -9.14 4.33 3.78
C GLY A 198 -7.76 4.39 4.44
N LEU A 199 -7.00 3.31 4.32
CA LEU A 199 -5.72 3.10 5.01
C LEU A 199 -4.65 2.52 4.06
N PRO A 200 -3.35 2.78 4.29
CA PRO A 200 -2.29 2.27 3.44
C PRO A 200 -1.99 0.79 3.66
N VAL A 201 -2.42 0.21 4.78
CA VAL A 201 -2.17 -1.18 5.15
C VAL A 201 -3.42 -1.77 5.84
N PRO A 202 -3.61 -3.10 5.84
CA PRO A 202 -4.56 -3.79 6.70
C PRO A 202 -4.35 -3.42 8.17
N ILE A 203 -5.43 -3.31 8.94
CA ILE A 203 -5.41 -2.93 10.35
C ILE A 203 -6.19 -3.93 11.21
N LYS A 204 -5.98 -3.84 12.52
CA LYS A 204 -6.68 -4.65 13.53
C LYS A 204 -7.59 -3.83 14.45
N SER A 205 -7.55 -2.51 14.37
CA SER A 205 -8.45 -1.67 15.17
C SER A 205 -8.55 -0.24 14.66
N LEU A 206 -9.69 0.38 14.95
CA LEU A 206 -9.94 1.81 14.86
C LEU A 206 -10.25 2.37 16.25
N THR A 207 -9.64 3.49 16.61
CA THR A 207 -9.93 4.23 17.85
C THR A 207 -10.61 5.53 17.50
N PHE A 208 -11.81 5.72 18.07
CA PHE A 208 -12.64 6.91 17.91
C PHE A 208 -12.48 7.80 19.14
N ASP A 209 -12.16 9.06 18.88
CA ASP A 209 -12.18 10.14 19.85
C ASP A 209 -13.38 11.04 19.52
N LEU A 210 -14.44 10.96 20.33
CA LEU A 210 -15.73 11.56 20.05
C LEU A 210 -15.89 12.88 20.81
N VAL A 211 -16.56 13.84 20.17
CA VAL A 211 -16.94 15.10 20.82
C VAL A 211 -18.36 15.03 21.37
N THR A 212 -19.22 14.31 20.66
CA THR A 212 -20.63 14.12 21.00
C THR A 212 -21.00 12.68 20.77
N PHE A 213 -21.68 12.10 21.75
CA PHE A 213 -21.94 10.68 21.85
C PHE A 213 -23.32 10.31 21.34
N ASN A 214 -23.49 9.04 21.02
CA ASN A 214 -24.77 8.42 20.69
C ASN A 214 -25.42 7.82 21.94
N ASP A 215 -26.69 8.10 22.18
CA ASP A 215 -27.54 7.56 23.24
C ASP A 215 -28.57 6.53 22.74
N ASN A 216 -28.57 6.20 21.45
CA ASN A 216 -29.47 5.19 20.88
C ASN A 216 -28.88 3.78 20.98
N ALA A 217 -29.73 2.81 21.33
CA ALA A 217 -29.39 1.39 21.39
C ALA A 217 -29.24 0.80 19.97
N ILE A 218 -28.05 0.95 19.41
CA ILE A 218 -27.67 0.52 18.06
C ILE A 218 -26.27 -0.08 18.08
N THR A 219 -26.03 -1.02 17.18
CA THR A 219 -24.75 -1.72 17.05
C THR A 219 -24.01 -1.28 15.79
N MET A 220 -22.70 -1.12 15.89
CA MET A 220 -21.81 -0.87 14.77
C MET A 220 -21.33 -2.18 14.16
N THR A 221 -21.30 -2.24 12.82
CA THR A 221 -20.65 -3.31 12.05
C THR A 221 -19.51 -2.70 11.24
N ILE A 222 -18.33 -3.31 11.30
CA ILE A 222 -17.17 -2.91 10.49
C ILE A 222 -16.92 -4.01 9.47
N SER A 223 -16.98 -3.69 8.19
CA SER A 223 -16.69 -4.59 7.07
C SER A 223 -15.42 -4.18 6.34
N TYR A 224 -14.72 -5.14 5.72
CA TYR A 224 -13.55 -4.92 4.87
C TYR A 224 -13.79 -5.47 3.47
N ARG A 225 -12.97 -5.04 2.49
CA ARG A 225 -13.03 -5.57 1.13
C ARG A 225 -12.23 -6.86 1.03
N LYS A 226 -12.90 -7.94 0.64
CA LYS A 226 -12.31 -9.27 0.52
C LYS A 226 -11.85 -9.55 -0.91
N ASN A 227 -10.92 -10.50 -1.08
CA ASN A 227 -10.35 -10.90 -2.36
C ASN A 227 -11.36 -11.34 -3.44
N ASP A 228 -12.57 -11.75 -3.03
CA ASP A 228 -13.69 -12.10 -3.93
C ASP A 228 -14.55 -10.90 -4.34
N ASN A 229 -14.05 -9.67 -4.16
CA ASN A 229 -14.74 -8.43 -4.51
C ASN A 229 -16.08 -8.22 -3.75
N THR A 230 -16.23 -8.84 -2.58
CA THR A 230 -17.37 -8.62 -1.66
C THR A 230 -16.95 -7.90 -0.38
N TRP A 231 -17.93 -7.37 0.34
CA TRP A 231 -17.73 -6.85 1.69
C TRP A 231 -17.96 -7.97 2.69
N ALA A 232 -16.99 -8.19 3.58
CA ALA A 232 -17.08 -9.16 4.66
C ALA A 232 -17.02 -8.45 6.01
N ASP A 233 -17.87 -8.87 6.95
CA ASP A 233 -17.90 -8.28 8.29
C ASP A 233 -16.74 -8.80 9.14
N THR A 234 -16.14 -7.89 9.91
CA THR A 234 -15.17 -8.23 10.94
C THR A 234 -15.90 -8.79 12.17
N SER A 235 -15.17 -9.54 13.00
CA SER A 235 -15.64 -9.90 14.35
C SER A 235 -15.22 -8.82 15.36
N ASN A 236 -15.68 -7.58 15.17
CA ASN A 236 -15.23 -6.46 15.99
C ASN A 236 -15.75 -6.54 17.44
N SER A 237 -14.86 -6.26 18.39
CA SER A 237 -15.19 -5.87 19.75
C SER A 237 -15.30 -4.35 19.80
N ASP A 238 -16.50 -3.85 20.05
CA ASP A 238 -16.77 -2.41 20.12
C ASP A 238 -16.44 -1.85 21.51
N GLY A 239 -15.30 -1.16 21.64
CA GLY A 239 -14.91 -0.46 22.87
C GLY A 239 -15.62 0.88 23.10
N THR A 240 -16.37 1.37 22.11
CA THR A 240 -17.18 2.59 22.21
C THR A 240 -18.59 2.31 22.75
N ASP A 241 -18.99 1.03 22.79
CA ASP A 241 -20.28 0.58 23.32
C ASP A 241 -20.36 0.69 24.84
N VAL A 242 -21.45 1.29 25.33
CA VAL A 242 -21.84 1.23 26.74
C VAL A 242 -23.32 0.85 26.84
N GLY A 243 -23.58 -0.43 27.09
CA GLY A 243 -24.92 -0.92 27.34
C GLY A 243 -25.75 -1.21 26.09
N GLY A 244 -25.12 -1.40 24.93
CA GLY A 244 -25.77 -1.61 23.63
C GLY A 244 -25.89 -0.34 22.77
N ASP A 245 -25.26 0.75 23.20
CA ASP A 245 -25.19 2.04 22.51
C ASP A 245 -23.78 2.20 21.91
N THR A 246 -23.57 1.85 20.65
CA THR A 246 -22.27 2.11 19.97
C THR A 246 -21.98 3.62 19.92
N LEU A 247 -20.70 4.03 19.91
CA LEU A 247 -20.26 5.44 19.93
C LEU A 247 -20.80 6.24 21.14
N LYS A 248 -21.03 5.58 22.29
CA LYS A 248 -21.47 6.21 23.55
C LYS A 248 -20.33 6.82 24.37
N GLN A 249 -19.10 6.39 24.09
CA GLN A 249 -17.87 6.89 24.70
C GLN A 249 -16.71 6.81 23.71
N ASP A 250 -15.60 7.48 23.99
CA ASP A 250 -14.34 7.26 23.29
C ASP A 250 -13.90 5.80 23.48
N GLY A 251 -13.32 5.22 22.44
CA GLY A 251 -12.92 3.83 22.54
C GLY A 251 -12.36 3.25 21.26
N THR A 252 -11.83 2.04 21.40
CA THR A 252 -11.22 1.28 20.33
C THR A 252 -12.13 0.14 19.92
N CYS A 253 -12.49 0.11 18.64
CA CYS A 253 -13.08 -1.06 17.98
C CYS A 253 -11.95 -1.94 17.46
N ALA A 254 -11.84 -3.18 17.94
CA ALA A 254 -10.73 -4.07 17.60
C ALA A 254 -11.21 -5.44 17.08
N TRP A 255 -10.46 -6.03 16.16
CA TRP A 255 -10.74 -7.33 15.54
C TRP A 255 -9.42 -8.09 15.25
N THR A 256 -9.54 -9.33 14.81
CA THR A 256 -8.40 -10.06 14.26
C THR A 256 -8.23 -9.66 12.80
N MET A 257 -7.04 -9.20 12.42
CA MET A 257 -6.72 -8.79 11.05
C MET A 257 -7.06 -9.93 10.06
N PRO A 258 -7.88 -9.68 9.03
CA PRO A 258 -8.21 -10.69 8.02
C PRO A 258 -6.99 -11.07 7.19
N SER A 259 -6.94 -12.30 6.68
CA SER A 259 -5.83 -12.79 5.83
C SER A 259 -6.11 -12.63 4.32
N ASP A 260 -7.33 -12.27 3.97
CA ASP A 260 -7.86 -12.18 2.60
C ASP A 260 -8.39 -10.78 2.26
N GLU A 261 -8.01 -9.80 3.07
CA GLU A 261 -8.25 -8.38 2.80
C GLU A 261 -7.40 -7.92 1.62
N ILE A 262 -7.99 -7.15 0.71
CA ILE A 262 -7.30 -6.60 -0.46
C ILE A 262 -7.47 -5.07 -0.53
N PRO A 263 -6.50 -4.34 -1.08
CA PRO A 263 -6.71 -2.93 -1.40
C PRO A 263 -7.74 -2.82 -2.52
N PHE A 264 -8.48 -1.72 -2.55
CA PHE A 264 -9.56 -1.50 -3.51
C PHE A 264 -9.64 -0.04 -3.93
N TYR A 265 -10.03 0.19 -5.17
CA TYR A 265 -10.21 1.53 -5.71
C TYR A 265 -11.55 2.15 -5.32
N ALA A 266 -11.50 3.19 -4.51
CA ALA A 266 -12.66 4.01 -4.14
C ALA A 266 -12.24 5.46 -3.97
N TYR A 267 -13.13 6.41 -4.25
CA TYR A 267 -12.88 7.85 -4.04
C TYR A 267 -11.59 8.35 -4.70
N GLY A 268 -11.22 7.78 -5.84
CA GLY A 268 -10.03 8.14 -6.61
C GLY A 268 -8.70 7.60 -6.08
N GLN A 269 -8.70 6.66 -5.14
CA GLN A 269 -7.47 6.06 -4.58
C GLN A 269 -7.62 4.56 -4.31
N SER A 270 -6.52 3.80 -4.51
CA SER A 270 -6.44 2.40 -4.08
C SER A 270 -5.87 2.33 -2.67
N LEU A 271 -6.69 1.91 -1.72
CA LEU A 271 -6.37 1.79 -0.30
C LEU A 271 -7.06 0.55 0.30
N TYR A 272 -6.69 0.19 1.52
CA TYR A 272 -7.45 -0.75 2.33
C TYR A 272 -8.66 -0.02 2.94
N TRP A 273 -9.85 -0.35 2.44
CA TRP A 273 -11.09 0.34 2.80
C TRP A 273 -11.91 -0.47 3.80
N TYR A 274 -12.32 0.21 4.87
CA TYR A 274 -13.24 -0.30 5.87
C TYR A 274 -14.56 0.46 5.79
N ARG A 275 -15.65 -0.29 5.75
CA ARG A 275 -17.02 0.23 5.72
C ARG A 275 -17.67 0.02 7.07
N ILE A 276 -18.10 1.11 7.70
CA ILE A 276 -18.72 1.09 9.02
C ILE A 276 -20.20 1.42 8.84
N THR A 277 -21.08 0.49 9.22
CA THR A 277 -22.53 0.63 9.16
C THR A 277 -23.15 0.45 10.55
N PHE A 278 -24.40 0.87 10.69
CA PHE A 278 -25.12 0.86 11.96
C PHE A 278 -26.45 0.13 11.81
N SER A 279 -26.89 -0.58 12.86
CA SER A 279 -28.16 -1.31 12.85
C SER A 279 -29.41 -0.40 12.88
N GLY A 280 -29.22 0.89 13.06
CA GLY A 280 -30.24 1.93 13.09
C GLY A 280 -29.60 3.32 13.14
N ALA A 281 -30.42 4.35 13.25
CA ALA A 281 -29.94 5.73 13.24
C ALA A 281 -29.15 6.09 14.52
N LEU A 282 -27.95 6.62 14.34
CA LEU A 282 -27.22 7.39 15.35
C LEU A 282 -28.01 8.65 15.75
N ASP A 283 -27.68 9.20 16.92
CA ASP A 283 -28.22 10.50 17.30
C ASP A 283 -27.90 11.62 16.31
N ALA A 284 -28.77 12.64 16.33
CA ALA A 284 -28.67 13.78 15.43
C ALA A 284 -27.47 14.70 15.69
N SER A 285 -26.66 14.41 16.71
CA SER A 285 -25.51 15.24 17.10
C SER A 285 -24.17 14.52 17.10
N VAL A 286 -24.08 13.22 16.79
CA VAL A 286 -22.82 12.46 16.92
C VAL A 286 -21.72 13.06 16.04
N SER A 287 -20.54 13.29 16.62
CA SER A 287 -19.40 13.84 15.92
C SER A 287 -18.07 13.36 16.49
N CYS A 288 -17.07 13.24 15.62
CA CYS A 288 -15.78 12.65 15.93
C CYS A 288 -14.65 13.67 15.72
N ASN A 289 -13.76 13.79 16.69
CA ASN A 289 -12.56 14.62 16.63
C ASN A 289 -11.48 13.92 15.80
N THR A 290 -11.05 12.72 16.23
CA THR A 290 -10.01 11.97 15.53
C THR A 290 -10.37 10.51 15.36
N ILE A 291 -9.83 9.90 14.30
CA ILE A 291 -9.87 8.46 14.08
C ILE A 291 -8.43 7.99 13.89
N THR A 292 -8.00 7.07 14.75
CA THR A 292 -6.67 6.48 14.67
C THR A 292 -6.72 4.96 14.52
N TRP A 293 -5.63 4.35 14.09
CA TRP A 293 -5.55 2.91 13.85
C TRP A 293 -4.26 2.28 14.38
N ASP A 294 -4.32 0.95 14.54
CA ASP A 294 -3.23 0.05 14.93
C ASP A 294 -3.13 -1.10 13.92
N THR A 295 -1.90 -1.54 13.66
CA THR A 295 -1.57 -2.68 12.80
C THR A 295 -0.48 -3.53 13.43
N ASP A 296 -0.39 -4.79 13.00
CA ASP A 296 0.81 -5.59 13.19
C ASP A 296 1.80 -5.38 12.05
N TRP A 297 3.00 -5.93 12.23
CA TRP A 297 3.96 -6.08 11.15
C TRP A 297 3.41 -6.98 10.06
N GLN A 298 3.60 -6.58 8.81
CA GLN A 298 3.08 -7.34 7.68
C GLN A 298 3.94 -7.13 6.43
N ALA A 299 3.75 -8.02 5.47
CA ALA A 299 4.36 -7.88 4.17
C ALA A 299 3.89 -6.58 3.50
N PHE A 300 4.85 -5.89 2.90
CA PHE A 300 4.64 -4.80 1.98
C PHE A 300 3.85 -5.30 0.77
N ASP A 301 2.83 -4.56 0.35
CA ASP A 301 2.06 -4.80 -0.86
C ASP A 301 2.19 -3.63 -1.84
N ASN A 302 1.97 -3.88 -3.15
CA ASN A 302 2.07 -2.86 -4.20
C ASN A 302 0.69 -2.26 -4.50
N LEU A 303 0.42 -1.09 -3.93
CA LEU A 303 -0.84 -0.37 -4.14
C LEU A 303 -0.85 0.33 -5.49
N TRP A 304 -1.97 0.23 -6.20
CA TRP A 304 -2.19 0.97 -7.43
C TRP A 304 -2.25 2.49 -7.15
N ASP A 305 -1.67 3.30 -8.04
CA ASP A 305 -1.65 4.77 -7.94
C ASP A 305 -3.04 5.43 -8.08
N GLY A 306 -4.05 4.67 -8.53
CA GLY A 306 -5.42 5.13 -8.73
C GLY A 306 -5.67 5.86 -10.04
N VAL A 307 -4.69 5.88 -10.95
CA VAL A 307 -4.81 6.47 -12.29
C VAL A 307 -5.21 5.40 -13.28
N THR A 308 -6.38 5.55 -13.89
CA THR A 308 -6.93 4.58 -14.83
C THR A 308 -6.03 4.40 -16.04
N VAL A 309 -5.86 3.14 -16.45
CA VAL A 309 -5.01 2.78 -17.58
C VAL A 309 -5.90 2.40 -18.76
N ASN A 310 -5.44 2.71 -19.96
CA ASN A 310 -6.15 2.31 -21.18
C ASN A 310 -5.69 0.90 -21.60
N PRO A 311 -6.60 -0.02 -21.95
CA PRO A 311 -6.24 -1.22 -22.68
C PRO A 311 -5.40 -0.88 -23.91
N VAL A 312 -4.42 -1.72 -24.21
CA VAL A 312 -3.53 -1.58 -25.38
C VAL A 312 -4.37 -1.57 -26.66
N GLU A 313 -5.31 -2.53 -26.76
CA GLU A 313 -6.26 -2.66 -27.85
C GLU A 313 -7.59 -3.21 -27.32
N VAL A 314 -8.67 -2.94 -28.07
CA VAL A 314 -9.99 -3.52 -27.83
C VAL A 314 -10.45 -4.20 -29.11
N TRP A 315 -10.77 -5.48 -29.04
CA TRP A 315 -11.28 -6.24 -30.18
C TRP A 315 -12.76 -6.55 -30.01
N THR A 316 -13.58 -6.37 -31.04
CA THR A 316 -14.99 -6.73 -31.01
C THR A 316 -15.29 -7.79 -32.05
N GLU A 317 -16.09 -8.79 -31.66
CA GLU A 317 -16.45 -9.90 -32.54
C GLU A 317 -17.43 -9.45 -33.62
N LYS A 318 -17.18 -9.88 -34.87
CA LYS A 318 -18.06 -9.66 -36.03
C LYS A 318 -18.81 -10.93 -36.38
N ALA A 319 -19.93 -10.77 -37.07
CA ALA A 319 -20.70 -11.89 -37.61
C ALA A 319 -20.15 -12.48 -38.94
N ALA A 320 -19.06 -11.94 -39.51
CA ALA A 320 -18.56 -12.26 -40.86
C ALA A 320 -17.15 -12.90 -40.87
N ASP A 321 -16.66 -13.29 -42.07
CA ASP A 321 -15.45 -14.11 -42.30
C ASP A 321 -14.13 -13.54 -41.68
N ASP A 322 -14.06 -12.23 -41.43
CA ASP A 322 -13.02 -11.61 -40.59
C ASP A 322 -13.56 -11.42 -39.17
N LYS A 323 -13.21 -12.36 -38.28
CA LYS A 323 -13.84 -12.51 -36.96
C LYS A 323 -13.79 -11.27 -36.06
N TRP A 324 -12.80 -10.39 -36.20
CA TRP A 324 -12.54 -9.29 -35.26
C TRP A 324 -12.49 -7.91 -35.95
N SER A 325 -13.03 -6.89 -35.28
CA SER A 325 -12.60 -5.49 -35.45
C SER A 325 -11.60 -5.15 -34.36
N VAL A 326 -10.58 -4.35 -34.67
CA VAL A 326 -9.59 -3.86 -33.71
C VAL A 326 -9.71 -2.35 -33.57
N TYR A 327 -9.76 -1.87 -32.34
CA TYR A 327 -9.91 -0.46 -31.98
C TYR A 327 -8.87 -0.02 -30.94
N HIS A 328 -8.61 1.29 -30.93
CA HIS A 328 -7.99 1.94 -29.78
C HIS A 328 -9.03 2.10 -28.66
N SER A 329 -8.63 1.94 -27.40
CA SER A 329 -9.57 1.91 -26.26
C SER A 329 -10.38 3.19 -26.07
N SER A 330 -9.88 4.33 -26.55
CA SER A 330 -10.54 5.63 -26.38
C SER A 330 -11.73 5.87 -27.33
N SER A 331 -11.92 5.02 -28.35
CA SER A 331 -13.01 5.14 -29.33
C SER A 331 -13.24 3.76 -29.95
N VAL A 332 -14.20 3.04 -29.38
CA VAL A 332 -14.59 1.70 -29.81
C VAL A 332 -16.01 1.76 -30.35
N THR A 333 -16.17 1.37 -31.61
CA THR A 333 -17.48 1.28 -32.25
C THR A 333 -18.09 -0.10 -31.99
N LEU A 334 -19.21 -0.13 -31.27
CA LEU A 334 -19.99 -1.35 -30.99
C LEU A 334 -21.18 -1.48 -31.95
N ASP A 335 -21.12 -0.86 -33.13
CA ASP A 335 -22.22 -0.73 -34.09
C ASP A 335 -22.80 -2.10 -34.45
N SER A 336 -24.00 -2.37 -33.91
CA SER A 336 -24.74 -3.62 -34.10
C SER A 336 -24.00 -4.87 -33.60
N LEU A 337 -23.22 -4.77 -32.53
CA LEU A 337 -22.70 -5.93 -31.81
C LEU A 337 -23.88 -6.80 -31.35
N GLY A 338 -23.98 -8.00 -31.89
CA GLY A 338 -25.05 -8.96 -31.63
C GLY A 338 -25.02 -9.53 -30.22
N ILE A 339 -26.09 -10.25 -29.88
CA ILE A 339 -26.20 -10.96 -28.61
C ILE A 339 -25.06 -11.97 -28.48
N ASP A 340 -24.47 -12.06 -27.29
CA ASP A 340 -23.37 -12.97 -26.94
C ASP A 340 -22.08 -12.80 -27.77
N GLN A 341 -21.97 -11.71 -28.54
CA GLN A 341 -20.74 -11.36 -29.22
C GLN A 341 -19.75 -10.74 -28.23
N LYS A 342 -18.48 -11.10 -28.41
CA LYS A 342 -17.42 -10.83 -27.44
C LYS A 342 -16.77 -9.47 -27.67
N ILE A 343 -16.43 -8.80 -26.57
CA ILE A 343 -15.49 -7.69 -26.52
C ILE A 343 -14.25 -8.18 -25.78
N LEU A 344 -13.09 -8.15 -26.43
CA LEU A 344 -11.81 -8.52 -25.82
C LEU A 344 -11.02 -7.26 -25.46
N LEU A 345 -10.58 -7.17 -24.22
CA LEU A 345 -9.71 -6.11 -23.70
C LEU A 345 -8.29 -6.67 -23.56
N PHE A 346 -7.31 -6.02 -24.16
CA PHE A 346 -5.90 -6.41 -24.08
C PHE A 346 -5.17 -5.48 -23.09
N CYS A 347 -4.81 -6.00 -21.92
CA CYS A 347 -4.23 -5.26 -20.81
C CYS A 347 -2.76 -5.63 -20.59
N THR A 348 -1.95 -4.66 -20.15
CA THR A 348 -0.54 -4.88 -19.81
C THR A 348 -0.38 -5.67 -18.51
N ASP A 349 -1.32 -5.48 -17.59
CA ASP A 349 -1.31 -6.03 -16.23
C ASP A 349 -2.67 -6.69 -15.92
N PRO A 350 -2.75 -7.55 -14.89
CA PRO A 350 -4.03 -8.00 -14.35
C PRO A 350 -4.91 -6.82 -13.91
N ILE A 351 -6.23 -6.96 -14.04
CA ILE A 351 -7.19 -5.89 -13.71
C ILE A 351 -8.29 -6.41 -12.77
N GLU A 352 -8.87 -5.51 -11.98
CA GLU A 352 -9.99 -5.80 -11.06
C GLU A 352 -11.29 -5.09 -11.46
N ALA A 353 -11.20 -4.12 -12.38
CA ALA A 353 -12.37 -3.42 -12.90
C ALA A 353 -12.14 -2.82 -14.28
N VAL A 354 -13.25 -2.60 -14.99
CA VAL A 354 -13.32 -1.92 -16.28
C VAL A 354 -14.28 -0.75 -16.16
N TYR A 355 -13.81 0.46 -16.44
CA TYR A 355 -14.67 1.63 -16.62
C TYR A 355 -15.08 1.73 -18.09
N ILE A 356 -16.38 1.89 -18.33
CA ILE A 356 -16.93 2.10 -19.66
C ILE A 356 -17.59 3.47 -19.70
N ASP A 357 -17.13 4.34 -20.58
CA ASP A 357 -17.85 5.56 -20.93
C ASP A 357 -18.70 5.30 -22.17
N VAL A 358 -20.03 5.34 -22.00
CA VAL A 358 -21.00 5.03 -23.06
C VAL A 358 -21.29 6.21 -23.98
N GLY A 359 -20.71 7.37 -23.71
CA GLY A 359 -20.80 8.54 -24.56
C GLY A 359 -22.23 9.04 -24.76
N LYS A 360 -22.57 9.38 -26.01
CA LYS A 360 -23.85 10.06 -26.36
C LYS A 360 -24.99 9.13 -26.74
N ASN A 361 -24.70 7.86 -27.04
CA ASN A 361 -25.67 6.89 -27.54
C ASN A 361 -25.73 5.65 -26.63
N PRO A 362 -26.08 5.80 -25.34
CA PRO A 362 -26.20 4.67 -24.42
C PRO A 362 -27.30 3.69 -24.85
N THR A 363 -27.22 2.48 -24.33
CA THR A 363 -28.31 1.50 -24.52
C THR A 363 -29.59 1.99 -23.84
N THR A 364 -30.73 1.71 -24.45
CA THR A 364 -32.06 2.06 -23.91
C THR A 364 -32.83 0.84 -23.40
N ALA A 365 -32.29 -0.36 -23.63
CA ALA A 365 -32.81 -1.62 -23.12
C ALA A 365 -32.03 -2.01 -21.86
N ALA A 366 -32.68 -2.73 -20.94
CA ALA A 366 -31.99 -3.39 -19.82
C ALA A 366 -31.13 -4.54 -20.36
N THR A 367 -29.96 -4.18 -20.86
CA THR A 367 -28.82 -5.04 -21.15
C THR A 367 -28.28 -5.55 -19.82
N THR A 368 -27.92 -6.83 -19.77
CA THR A 368 -27.21 -7.40 -18.62
C THR A 368 -25.86 -7.85 -19.10
N LEU A 369 -24.79 -7.40 -18.41
CA LEU A 369 -23.52 -8.10 -18.45
C LEU A 369 -23.79 -9.57 -18.16
N THR A 370 -23.39 -10.44 -19.09
CA THR A 370 -23.64 -11.88 -18.99
C THR A 370 -22.46 -12.60 -18.37
N ASP A 371 -21.24 -12.20 -18.72
CA ASP A 371 -20.03 -12.82 -18.22
C ASP A 371 -18.82 -11.88 -18.40
N VAL A 372 -17.87 -11.98 -17.48
CA VAL A 372 -16.51 -11.45 -17.61
C VAL A 372 -15.57 -12.64 -17.54
N ARG A 373 -14.86 -12.94 -18.62
CA ARG A 373 -13.95 -14.10 -18.67
C ARG A 373 -12.50 -13.68 -18.79
N TYR A 374 -11.61 -14.51 -18.29
CA TYR A 374 -10.17 -14.33 -18.35
C TYR A 374 -9.48 -15.62 -18.80
N TRP A 375 -8.23 -15.50 -19.27
CA TRP A 375 -7.40 -16.64 -19.66
C TRP A 375 -6.53 -17.09 -18.49
N ASP A 376 -6.57 -18.38 -18.13
CA ASP A 376 -5.78 -18.96 -17.02
C ASP A 376 -4.45 -19.63 -17.46
N GLY A 377 -4.16 -19.62 -18.77
CA GLY A 377 -3.04 -20.36 -19.35
C GLY A 377 -3.46 -21.53 -20.24
N ASP A 378 -4.62 -22.13 -19.96
CA ASP A 378 -5.14 -23.32 -20.61
C ASP A 378 -6.53 -23.11 -21.23
N SER A 379 -7.38 -22.31 -20.59
CA SER A 379 -8.76 -22.09 -20.98
C SER A 379 -9.32 -20.72 -20.54
N TRP A 380 -10.48 -20.37 -21.09
CA TRP A 380 -11.23 -19.19 -20.66
C TRP A 380 -12.11 -19.54 -19.45
N ASN A 381 -11.93 -18.86 -18.34
CA ASN A 381 -12.74 -19.01 -17.12
C ASN A 381 -13.59 -17.77 -16.88
N SER A 382 -14.78 -17.96 -16.33
CA SER A 382 -15.61 -16.85 -15.84
C SER A 382 -15.01 -16.30 -14.55
N SER A 383 -15.06 -14.99 -14.40
CA SER A 383 -14.77 -14.33 -13.13
C SER A 383 -15.90 -14.58 -12.15
N SER A 384 -15.78 -14.02 -10.96
CA SER A 384 -16.82 -14.12 -9.93
C SER A 384 -17.12 -12.77 -9.32
N SER A 385 -18.29 -12.66 -8.68
CA SER A 385 -18.75 -11.43 -8.03
C SER A 385 -18.78 -10.23 -8.97
N GLU A 386 -19.22 -10.46 -10.21
CA GLU A 386 -19.39 -9.39 -11.19
C GLU A 386 -20.48 -8.43 -10.73
N ALA A 387 -20.15 -7.14 -10.74
CA ALA A 387 -21.11 -6.08 -10.57
C ALA A 387 -21.02 -5.13 -11.75
N ASP A 388 -22.14 -4.96 -12.43
CA ASP A 388 -22.26 -4.09 -13.59
C ASP A 388 -22.86 -2.74 -13.19
N GLY A 389 -21.99 -1.79 -12.85
CA GLY A 389 -22.37 -0.40 -12.58
C GLY A 389 -22.75 0.39 -13.83
N THR A 390 -22.55 -0.16 -15.04
CA THR A 390 -22.99 0.47 -16.29
C THR A 390 -24.46 0.20 -16.60
N SER A 391 -25.09 -0.71 -15.83
CA SER A 391 -26.45 -1.21 -16.08
C SER A 391 -26.61 -1.65 -17.54
N GLY A 392 -25.69 -2.49 -18.00
CA GLY A 392 -25.57 -2.94 -19.38
C GLY A 392 -25.21 -1.85 -20.38
N MET A 393 -24.37 -0.89 -20.00
CA MET A 393 -24.02 0.27 -20.82
C MET A 393 -25.20 1.24 -21.10
N SER A 394 -26.20 1.29 -20.21
CA SER A 394 -27.22 2.34 -20.24
C SER A 394 -26.74 3.64 -19.57
N ASN A 395 -25.69 3.55 -18.76
CA ASN A 395 -24.92 4.66 -18.22
C ASN A 395 -23.42 4.35 -18.21
N SER A 396 -22.58 5.38 -18.15
CA SER A 396 -21.15 5.20 -17.91
C SER A 396 -20.94 4.70 -16.47
N GLY A 397 -19.94 3.86 -16.26
CA GLY A 397 -19.71 3.29 -14.94
C GLY A 397 -18.68 2.16 -14.93
N TRP A 398 -18.48 1.61 -13.74
CA TRP A 398 -17.55 0.52 -13.48
C TRP A 398 -18.23 -0.85 -13.57
N ILE A 399 -17.58 -1.76 -14.27
CA ILE A 399 -17.78 -3.21 -14.13
C ILE A 399 -16.66 -3.71 -13.22
N THR A 400 -16.99 -4.27 -12.06
CA THR A 400 -16.02 -4.82 -11.09
C THR A 400 -16.20 -6.31 -10.95
N PHE A 401 -15.13 -7.03 -10.63
CA PHE A 401 -15.15 -8.48 -10.43
C PHE A 401 -14.00 -8.91 -9.49
N ALA A 402 -13.97 -10.18 -9.09
CA ALA A 402 -12.95 -10.73 -8.19
C ALA A 402 -11.52 -10.66 -8.79
N ARG A 403 -10.50 -10.54 -7.93
CA ARG A 403 -9.11 -10.67 -8.38
C ARG A 403 -8.79 -12.13 -8.67
N GLU A 404 -8.33 -12.40 -9.89
CA GLU A 404 -8.13 -13.76 -10.37
C GLU A 404 -6.68 -14.21 -10.22
N SER A 405 -6.40 -15.03 -9.19
CA SER A 405 -5.05 -15.54 -8.89
C SER A 405 -4.41 -16.41 -9.98
N THR A 406 -5.19 -16.88 -10.95
CA THR A 406 -4.72 -17.77 -12.02
C THR A 406 -4.60 -17.08 -13.37
N VAL A 407 -4.89 -15.78 -13.47
CA VAL A 407 -4.85 -15.08 -14.75
C VAL A 407 -3.45 -15.11 -15.36
N GLN A 408 -3.34 -15.43 -16.65
CA GLN A 408 -2.08 -15.53 -17.37
C GLN A 408 -2.12 -14.70 -18.67
N PRO A 409 -0.97 -14.14 -19.10
CA PRO A 409 -0.90 -13.45 -20.37
C PRO A 409 -0.98 -14.44 -21.55
N LEU A 410 -1.64 -14.01 -22.63
CA LEU A 410 -1.86 -14.78 -23.84
C LEU A 410 -1.41 -13.99 -25.08
N GLN A 411 -0.80 -14.70 -26.05
CA GLN A 411 -0.66 -14.20 -27.41
C GLN A 411 -1.89 -14.64 -28.23
N PHE A 412 -2.90 -13.80 -28.34
CA PHE A 412 -4.18 -14.15 -28.95
C PHE A 412 -4.14 -14.05 -30.48
N GLN A 413 -4.45 -15.15 -31.18
CA GLN A 413 -4.64 -15.23 -32.65
C GLN A 413 -3.59 -14.52 -33.50
N GLY A 414 -2.32 -14.54 -33.08
CA GLY A 414 -1.22 -13.90 -33.81
C GLY A 414 -1.03 -12.42 -33.51
N SER A 415 -1.57 -11.92 -32.39
CA SER A 415 -1.17 -10.63 -31.82
C SER A 415 0.36 -10.53 -31.72
N LEU A 416 0.91 -9.32 -31.85
CA LEU A 416 2.37 -9.12 -31.82
C LEU A 416 2.96 -9.15 -30.41
N PHE A 417 2.12 -9.24 -29.39
CA PHE A 417 2.49 -9.13 -27.99
C PHE A 417 1.69 -10.12 -27.13
N TYR A 418 2.24 -10.42 -25.97
CA TYR A 418 1.55 -11.10 -24.88
C TYR A 418 0.86 -10.05 -24.00
N SER A 419 -0.37 -10.32 -23.60
CA SER A 419 -1.17 -9.43 -22.75
C SER A 419 -2.14 -10.23 -21.90
N TYR A 420 -2.58 -9.67 -20.79
CA TYR A 420 -3.72 -10.19 -20.05
C TYR A 420 -4.99 -9.86 -20.83
N VAL A 421 -5.77 -10.86 -21.21
CA VAL A 421 -6.95 -10.67 -22.07
C VAL A 421 -8.22 -10.97 -21.29
N TYR A 422 -9.16 -10.03 -21.31
CA TYR A 422 -10.47 -10.14 -20.67
C TYR A 422 -11.57 -10.10 -21.71
N GLU A 423 -12.54 -11.01 -21.62
CA GLU A 423 -13.70 -11.12 -22.50
C GLU A 423 -14.95 -10.62 -21.78
N LEU A 424 -15.60 -9.60 -22.34
CA LEU A 424 -16.90 -9.10 -21.88
C LEU A 424 -17.98 -9.56 -22.84
N THR A 425 -19.08 -10.08 -22.29
CA THR A 425 -20.25 -10.52 -23.06
C THR A 425 -21.53 -9.90 -22.49
N PHE A 426 -22.41 -9.42 -23.37
CA PHE A 426 -23.69 -8.80 -23.00
C PHE A 426 -24.86 -9.55 -23.63
N GLY A 427 -25.95 -9.69 -22.86
CA GLY A 427 -27.10 -10.53 -23.23
C GLY A 427 -28.09 -9.89 -24.22
N THR A 428 -27.81 -8.68 -24.71
CA THR A 428 -28.65 -7.96 -25.68
C THR A 428 -27.76 -7.28 -26.71
N ALA A 429 -28.26 -7.17 -27.95
CA ALA A 429 -27.54 -6.50 -29.01
C ALA A 429 -27.34 -5.00 -28.72
N MET A 430 -26.16 -4.48 -29.07
CA MET A 430 -25.82 -3.07 -28.91
C MET A 430 -26.51 -2.20 -29.97
N PRO A 431 -26.92 -0.96 -29.63
CA PRO A 431 -27.51 -0.03 -30.58
C PRO A 431 -26.59 0.24 -31.76
N ALA A 432 -27.19 0.52 -32.92
CA ALA A 432 -26.43 1.06 -34.04
C ALA A 432 -25.79 2.40 -33.62
N THR A 433 -24.56 2.65 -34.06
CA THR A 433 -23.78 3.88 -33.76
C THR A 433 -23.34 4.09 -32.30
N MET A 434 -23.32 3.03 -31.48
CA MET A 434 -22.76 3.11 -30.13
C MET A 434 -21.22 3.24 -30.21
N GLU A 435 -20.70 4.32 -29.62
CA GLU A 435 -19.27 4.58 -29.48
C GLU A 435 -18.97 4.70 -27.99
N VAL A 436 -18.03 3.86 -27.52
CA VAL A 436 -17.64 3.80 -26.12
C VAL A 436 -16.14 4.01 -25.98
N SER A 437 -15.72 4.35 -24.76
CA SER A 437 -14.32 4.26 -24.37
C SER A 437 -14.14 3.34 -23.17
N PHE A 438 -13.00 2.66 -23.13
CA PHE A 438 -12.62 1.73 -22.07
C PHE A 438 -11.40 2.24 -21.33
N SER A 439 -11.47 2.18 -20.01
CA SER A 439 -10.33 2.29 -19.11
C SER A 439 -10.40 1.17 -18.08
N VAL A 440 -9.28 0.81 -17.48
CA VAL A 440 -9.19 -0.32 -16.55
C VAL A 440 -8.50 0.09 -15.25
N ALA A 441 -8.85 -0.63 -14.18
CA ALA A 441 -8.20 -0.57 -12.89
C ALA A 441 -7.25 -1.77 -12.75
N PRO A 442 -5.93 -1.60 -12.94
CA PRO A 442 -4.97 -2.66 -12.71
C PRO A 442 -4.79 -2.96 -11.22
N TYR A 443 -4.33 -4.16 -10.92
CA TYR A 443 -3.78 -4.51 -9.61
C TYR A 443 -2.39 -5.11 -9.78
N PHE A 444 -1.60 -5.06 -8.71
CA PHE A 444 -0.23 -5.55 -8.71
C PHE A 444 -0.01 -6.44 -7.50
N ASP A 445 0.61 -7.59 -7.70
CA ASP A 445 1.04 -8.46 -6.61
C ASP A 445 2.54 -8.30 -6.42
N ILE A 446 2.93 -7.87 -5.22
CA ILE A 446 4.32 -7.67 -4.86
C ILE A 446 5.15 -8.96 -4.89
N SER A 447 4.50 -10.11 -4.74
CA SER A 447 5.17 -11.42 -4.73
C SER A 447 5.84 -11.72 -6.08
N GLU A 448 5.41 -11.07 -7.16
CA GLU A 448 6.05 -11.11 -8.48
C GLU A 448 7.42 -10.44 -8.53
N LEU A 449 7.77 -9.61 -7.53
CA LEU A 449 9.11 -9.05 -7.37
C LEU A 449 9.98 -9.92 -6.44
N GLY A 450 9.36 -10.84 -5.68
CA GLY A 450 10.00 -11.74 -4.75
C GLY A 450 10.45 -11.09 -3.43
N ASN A 451 11.55 -11.55 -2.85
CA ASN A 451 11.99 -11.18 -1.50
C ASN A 451 12.70 -9.82 -1.44
N GLY A 452 12.58 -9.16 -0.29
CA GLY A 452 13.11 -7.82 -0.07
C GLY A 452 14.57 -7.80 0.37
N TYR A 453 15.45 -7.21 -0.44
CA TYR A 453 16.89 -7.16 -0.16
C TYR A 453 17.35 -5.99 0.67
N SER A 454 17.00 -4.79 0.26
CA SER A 454 17.32 -3.55 0.98
C SER A 454 16.26 -2.52 0.68
N ASN A 455 16.05 -1.60 1.61
CA ASN A 455 15.23 -0.41 1.42
C ASN A 455 16.03 0.86 1.76
N GLY A 456 15.49 2.01 1.40
CA GLY A 456 15.99 3.34 1.76
C GLY A 456 14.96 4.42 1.41
N VAL A 457 15.24 5.65 1.82
CA VAL A 457 14.40 6.82 1.48
C VAL A 457 15.21 7.79 0.65
N TRP A 458 14.64 8.32 -0.43
CA TRP A 458 15.25 9.37 -1.24
C TRP A 458 14.19 10.35 -1.74
N LYS A 459 14.36 11.64 -1.41
CA LYS A 459 13.48 12.74 -1.88
C LYS A 459 11.97 12.49 -1.68
N GLY A 460 11.58 11.96 -0.51
CA GLY A 460 10.18 11.68 -0.20
C GLY A 460 9.63 10.40 -0.82
N ARG A 461 10.49 9.60 -1.46
CA ARG A 461 10.17 8.30 -2.06
C ARG A 461 10.85 7.19 -1.30
N MET A 462 10.23 6.03 -1.33
CA MET A 462 10.88 4.80 -0.92
C MET A 462 11.67 4.22 -2.09
N CYS A 463 12.82 3.64 -1.76
CA CYS A 463 13.67 2.93 -2.70
C CYS A 463 13.79 1.49 -2.21
N TYR A 464 13.46 0.54 -3.08
CA TYR A 464 13.47 -0.89 -2.78
C TYR A 464 14.41 -1.62 -3.73
N SER A 465 14.83 -2.80 -3.30
CA SER A 465 15.56 -3.75 -4.14
C SER A 465 15.05 -5.13 -3.76
N PHE A 466 14.78 -5.93 -4.78
CA PHE A 466 14.21 -7.26 -4.62
C PHE A 466 15.18 -8.33 -5.11
N ASP A 467 14.83 -9.60 -4.91
CA ASP A 467 15.60 -10.72 -5.44
C ASP A 467 15.36 -10.97 -6.92
N GLN A 468 14.15 -10.69 -7.39
CA GLN A 468 13.85 -10.63 -8.81
C GLN A 468 14.43 -9.33 -9.37
N TRP A 469 15.39 -9.46 -10.27
CA TRP A 469 16.18 -8.36 -10.85
C TRP A 469 16.96 -7.52 -9.82
N PRO A 470 17.95 -8.14 -9.15
CA PRO A 470 18.56 -7.59 -7.94
C PRO A 470 19.53 -6.41 -8.15
N ASN A 471 19.72 -6.01 -9.41
CA ASN A 471 20.50 -4.85 -9.84
C ASN A 471 19.66 -3.57 -9.95
N PHE A 472 18.33 -3.65 -9.86
CA PHE A 472 17.46 -2.48 -9.96
C PHE A 472 17.05 -1.93 -8.59
N VAL A 473 17.03 -0.60 -8.52
CA VAL A 473 16.37 0.16 -7.46
C VAL A 473 14.98 0.54 -7.97
N TYR A 474 13.97 0.07 -7.25
CA TYR A 474 12.56 0.38 -7.47
C TYR A 474 12.23 1.63 -6.65
N VAL A 475 11.91 2.72 -7.32
CA VAL A 475 11.66 4.02 -6.70
C VAL A 475 10.17 4.29 -6.72
N SER A 476 9.55 4.34 -5.54
CA SER A 476 8.11 4.55 -5.40
C SER A 476 7.66 5.89 -5.96
N THR A 477 6.38 5.98 -6.26
CA THR A 477 5.68 7.25 -6.51
C THR A 477 5.88 8.20 -5.33
N ASN A 478 5.94 9.50 -5.63
CA ASN A 478 6.27 10.52 -4.64
C ASN A 478 5.26 10.51 -3.50
N PHE A 479 5.78 10.43 -2.26
CA PHE A 479 4.95 10.35 -1.06
C PHE A 479 3.95 9.18 -1.03
N LEU A 480 4.08 8.17 -1.90
CA LEU A 480 3.29 6.95 -1.87
C LEU A 480 4.26 5.76 -1.76
N PRO A 481 4.70 5.43 -0.54
CA PRO A 481 5.79 4.48 -0.35
C PRO A 481 5.46 3.06 -0.81
N MET A 482 4.17 2.74 -0.97
CA MET A 482 3.65 1.44 -1.40
C MET A 482 3.25 1.36 -2.87
N THR A 483 3.51 2.41 -3.64
CA THR A 483 3.11 2.47 -5.05
C THR A 483 4.34 2.34 -5.94
N LEU A 484 4.52 1.17 -6.53
CA LEU A 484 5.58 0.82 -7.50
C LEU A 484 5.01 0.69 -8.93
N ASN A 485 4.14 1.63 -9.28
CA ASN A 485 3.44 1.69 -10.56
C ASN A 485 3.05 3.15 -10.86
N GLY A 486 2.50 3.39 -12.05
CA GLY A 486 2.10 4.73 -12.49
C GLY A 486 3.24 5.53 -13.14
N ASP A 487 2.90 6.72 -13.62
CA ASP A 487 3.82 7.59 -14.38
C ASP A 487 4.96 8.18 -13.55
N ASP A 488 4.79 8.24 -12.23
CA ASP A 488 5.75 8.83 -11.30
C ASP A 488 6.66 7.79 -10.62
N PHE A 489 6.45 6.51 -10.88
CA PHE A 489 7.34 5.43 -10.46
C PHE A 489 8.61 5.38 -11.32
N GLY A 490 9.71 4.84 -10.78
CA GLY A 490 10.97 4.72 -11.52
C GLY A 490 11.74 3.45 -11.23
N LEU A 491 12.42 2.94 -12.25
CA LEU A 491 13.41 1.89 -12.16
C LEU A 491 14.79 2.47 -12.46
N LEU A 492 15.73 2.31 -11.53
CA LEU A 492 17.11 2.76 -11.71
C LEU A 492 18.05 1.56 -11.63
N GLU A 493 18.82 1.33 -12.69
CA GLU A 493 19.88 0.33 -12.64
C GLU A 493 21.04 0.84 -11.78
N ALA A 494 21.47 0.05 -10.80
CA ALA A 494 22.61 0.37 -9.97
C ALA A 494 23.91 -0.17 -10.57
N GLY A 495 25.01 0.58 -10.38
CA GLY A 495 26.36 0.11 -10.68
C GLY A 495 26.83 0.34 -12.12
N ASP A 496 27.65 -0.58 -12.61
CA ASP A 496 28.31 -0.54 -13.92
C ASP A 496 27.60 -1.37 -15.00
N GLY A 497 26.32 -1.72 -14.78
CA GLY A 497 25.51 -2.53 -15.69
C GLY A 497 25.62 -4.05 -15.47
N ARG A 498 26.32 -4.49 -14.42
CA ARG A 498 26.32 -5.89 -13.99
C ARG A 498 25.08 -6.21 -13.18
N THR A 499 24.62 -7.45 -13.27
CA THR A 499 23.48 -8.00 -12.52
C THR A 499 23.82 -8.29 -11.04
N ASN A 500 24.66 -7.45 -10.44
CA ASN A 500 25.09 -7.57 -9.06
C ASN A 500 23.98 -7.14 -8.11
N LYS A 501 23.84 -7.90 -7.02
CA LYS A 501 22.83 -7.65 -5.99
C LYS A 501 23.13 -6.37 -5.24
N ILE A 502 22.11 -5.53 -5.06
CA ILE A 502 22.16 -4.40 -4.14
C ILE A 502 22.21 -4.93 -2.70
N ALA A 503 23.28 -4.57 -1.99
CA ALA A 503 23.57 -5.00 -0.62
C ALA A 503 23.12 -3.98 0.43
N GLY A 504 22.92 -2.72 0.04
CA GLY A 504 22.47 -1.67 0.95
C GLY A 504 22.15 -0.38 0.22
N MET A 505 21.30 0.44 0.83
CA MET A 505 20.93 1.77 0.33
C MET A 505 20.87 2.77 1.47
N ARG A 506 21.27 4.02 1.22
CA ARG A 506 21.16 5.10 2.20
C ARG A 506 21.08 6.46 1.53
N SER A 507 20.22 7.33 2.06
CA SER A 507 20.25 8.75 1.71
C SER A 507 21.53 9.42 2.22
N LEU A 508 22.16 10.19 1.34
CA LEU A 508 23.28 11.05 1.66
C LEU A 508 23.00 12.45 1.10
N TYR A 509 22.60 13.36 1.98
CA TYR A 509 22.07 14.67 1.59
C TYR A 509 20.90 14.54 0.60
N ASN A 510 21.06 15.06 -0.61
CA ASN A 510 20.05 15.01 -1.67
C ASN A 510 20.22 13.81 -2.62
N GLU A 511 21.19 12.93 -2.36
CA GLU A 511 21.51 11.79 -3.21
C GLU A 511 21.17 10.46 -2.52
N LEU A 512 21.02 9.42 -3.33
CA LEU A 512 20.92 8.04 -2.89
C LEU A 512 22.27 7.35 -3.13
N VAL A 513 22.86 6.79 -2.08
CA VAL A 513 24.04 5.93 -2.20
C VAL A 513 23.57 4.48 -2.18
N VAL A 514 23.98 3.73 -3.18
CA VAL A 514 23.65 2.32 -3.36
C VAL A 514 24.95 1.53 -3.34
N TRP A 515 25.01 0.49 -2.49
CA TRP A 515 26.12 -0.44 -2.45
C TRP A 515 25.69 -1.75 -3.10
N GLN A 516 26.51 -2.25 -4.03
CA GLN A 516 26.32 -3.55 -4.64
C GLN A 516 27.39 -4.53 -4.17
N GLU A 517 27.04 -5.81 -4.15
CA GLU A 517 27.98 -6.88 -3.95
C GLU A 517 28.96 -6.95 -5.14
N GLU A 518 30.26 -6.89 -4.86
CA GLU A 518 31.28 -7.15 -5.88
C GLU A 518 31.48 -8.66 -6.01
N LYS A 519 30.81 -9.25 -6.99
CA LYS A 519 31.22 -10.55 -7.53
C LYS A 519 32.35 -10.25 -8.51
N GLY A 520 33.51 -10.88 -8.31
CA GLY A 520 34.70 -10.66 -9.16
C GLY A 520 34.42 -10.89 -10.65
N LEU A 521 35.42 -10.67 -11.51
CA LEU A 521 35.28 -10.92 -12.95
C LEU A 521 34.74 -12.33 -13.21
N GLU A 522 33.54 -12.42 -13.80
CA GLU A 522 33.06 -13.64 -14.48
C GLU A 522 33.83 -13.87 -15.78
#